data_AF-A0A3N5GAS7-F1
#
_entry.id   AF-A0A3N5GAS7-F1
#
_cell.length_a   1.000
_cell.length_b   1.000
_cell.length_c   1.000
_cell.angle_alpha   90.00
_cell.angle_beta   90.00
_cell.angle_gamma   90.00
#
_symmetry.space_group_name_H-M   'P 1'
#
loop_
_entity.id
_entity.type
_entity.pdbx_description
1 polymer ?
#
loop_
_entity_poly.entity_id
_entity_poly.type
_entity_poly.pdbx_seq_one_letter_code
_entity_poly.pdbx_strand_id
1 'polypeptide(L)'
;MLLFVLAAVVQVVFFGVMFFLDARQMIAPDWKSAFKLGLNPLVIIFYAFSMLPIWWSYRTQYLFLEGRFWVASMVQIMIIQVTYMVASYLGARQMPSLREGIALGLIFVSVLIAGKR
;
A
#
# COMPACT_ATOMS: atom_id res chain seq x y z
N MET A 1 14.30 15.37 2.83
CA MET A 1 12.83 15.53 3.01
C MET A 1 12.07 15.25 1.72
N LEU A 2 12.31 16.01 0.63
CA LEU A 2 11.59 15.82 -0.65
C LEU A 2 11.61 14.37 -1.17
N LEU A 3 12.78 13.72 -1.14
CA LEU A 3 12.95 12.34 -1.60
C LEU A 3 12.14 11.33 -0.78
N PHE A 4 11.98 11.57 0.52
CA PHE A 4 11.15 10.75 1.40
C PHE A 4 9.66 10.88 1.07
N VAL A 5 9.20 12.11 0.84
CA VAL A 5 7.82 12.39 0.40
C VAL A 5 7.56 11.72 -0.95
N LEU A 6 8.49 11.85 -1.91
CA LEU A 6 8.38 11.20 -3.21
C LEU A 6 8.28 9.68 -3.08
N ALA A 7 9.11 9.06 -2.24
CA ALA A 7 9.05 7.64 -1.97
C ALA A 7 7.70 7.22 -1.37
N ALA A 8 7.16 7.99 -0.43
CA ALA A 8 5.82 7.73 0.11
C ALA A 8 4.72 7.84 -0.94
N VAL A 9 4.77 8.86 -1.81
CA VAL A 9 3.82 9.01 -2.94
C VAL A 9 3.91 7.84 -3.90
N VAL A 10 5.12 7.38 -4.24
CA VAL A 10 5.31 6.20 -5.09
C VAL A 10 4.65 4.97 -4.46
N GLN A 11 4.86 4.72 -3.16
CA GLN A 11 4.18 3.62 -2.46
C GLN A 11 2.66 3.74 -2.53
N VAL A 12 2.11 4.93 -2.21
CA VAL A 12 0.65 5.16 -2.24
C VAL A 12 0.08 4.90 -3.63
N VAL A 13 0.74 5.37 -4.70
CA VAL A 13 0.26 5.16 -6.07
C VAL A 13 0.28 3.69 -6.45
N PHE A 14 1.42 3.01 -6.26
CA PHE A 14 1.56 1.62 -6.71
C PHE A 14 0.74 0.64 -5.86
N PHE A 15 0.78 0.77 -4.53
CA PHE A 15 -0.09 -0.02 -3.67
C PHE A 15 -1.56 0.33 -3.88
N GLY A 16 -1.89 1.60 -4.12
CA GLY A 16 -3.27 2.04 -4.34
C GLY A 16 -3.87 1.39 -5.58
N VAL A 17 -3.14 1.38 -6.69
CA VAL A 17 -3.59 0.69 -7.91
C VAL A 17 -3.69 -0.83 -7.69
N MET A 18 -2.69 -1.44 -7.04
CA MET A 18 -2.73 -2.89 -6.74
C MET A 18 -3.95 -3.27 -5.91
N PHE A 19 -4.19 -2.56 -4.80
CA PHE A 19 -5.30 -2.85 -3.89
C PHE A 19 -6.67 -2.50 -4.50
N PHE A 20 -6.74 -1.45 -5.33
CA PHE A 20 -7.97 -1.11 -6.03
C PHE A 20 -8.37 -2.21 -7.02
N LEU A 21 -7.41 -2.70 -7.81
CA LEU A 21 -7.62 -3.79 -8.75
C LEU A 21 -7.99 -5.09 -8.01
N ASP A 22 -7.30 -5.39 -6.92
CA ASP A 22 -7.58 -6.55 -6.08
C ASP A 22 -8.99 -6.50 -5.47
N ALA A 23 -9.39 -5.36 -4.90
CA ALA A 23 -10.73 -5.15 -4.36
C ALA A 23 -11.83 -5.33 -5.43
N ARG A 24 -11.57 -4.90 -6.67
CA ARG A 24 -12.48 -5.08 -7.81
C ARG A 24 -12.58 -6.52 -8.29
N GLN A 25 -11.53 -7.31 -8.13
CA GLN A 25 -11.46 -8.68 -8.64
C GLN A 25 -11.90 -9.73 -7.62
N MET A 26 -11.55 -9.56 -6.33
CA MET A 26 -11.82 -10.56 -5.30
C MET A 26 -13.18 -10.38 -4.59
N ILE A 27 -13.69 -9.15 -4.47
CA ILE A 27 -14.83 -8.86 -3.58
C ILE A 27 -16.16 -8.81 -4.33
N ALA A 28 -16.13 -8.63 -5.66
CA ALA A 28 -17.31 -8.71 -6.53
C ALA A 28 -16.93 -9.42 -7.86
N PRO A 29 -16.73 -10.74 -7.85
CA PRO A 29 -16.29 -11.47 -9.04
C PRO A 29 -17.41 -11.53 -10.08
N ASP A 30 -17.47 -10.53 -10.96
CA ASP A 30 -18.08 -10.69 -12.28
C ASP A 30 -17.02 -11.35 -13.18
N TRP A 31 -17.33 -12.53 -13.72
CA TRP A 31 -16.46 -13.21 -14.68
C TRP A 31 -16.06 -12.30 -15.85
N LYS A 32 -16.93 -11.38 -16.27
CA LYS A 32 -16.58 -10.36 -17.29
C LYS A 32 -15.49 -9.41 -16.80
N SER A 33 -15.49 -9.05 -15.52
CA SER A 33 -14.47 -8.18 -14.90
C SER A 33 -13.14 -8.94 -14.76
N ALA A 34 -13.18 -10.19 -14.30
CA ALA A 34 -11.99 -11.04 -14.17
C ALA A 34 -11.26 -11.25 -15.52
N PHE A 35 -12.00 -11.53 -16.60
CA PHE A 35 -11.40 -11.67 -17.93
C PHE A 35 -10.93 -10.33 -18.53
N LYS A 36 -11.63 -9.21 -18.28
CA LYS A 36 -11.26 -7.90 -18.86
C LYS A 36 -10.13 -7.18 -18.12
N LEU A 37 -10.02 -7.37 -16.80
CA LEU A 37 -9.03 -6.71 -15.94
C LEU A 37 -7.93 -7.69 -15.51
N GLY A 38 -8.27 -8.91 -15.10
CA GLY A 38 -7.29 -9.89 -14.60
C GLY A 38 -6.39 -10.45 -15.70
N LEU A 39 -6.92 -10.66 -16.91
CA LEU A 39 -6.13 -11.07 -18.08
C LEU A 39 -5.69 -9.89 -18.96
N ASN A 40 -5.89 -8.65 -18.49
CA ASN A 40 -5.41 -7.50 -19.23
C ASN A 40 -3.88 -7.50 -19.22
N PRO A 41 -3.19 -7.53 -20.38
CA PRO A 41 -1.74 -7.56 -20.41
C PRO A 41 -1.11 -6.37 -19.67
N LEU A 42 -1.75 -5.21 -19.67
CA LEU A 42 -1.27 -4.02 -18.95
C LEU A 42 -1.35 -4.20 -17.44
N VAL A 43 -2.38 -4.87 -16.93
CA VAL A 43 -2.51 -5.17 -15.50
C VAL A 43 -1.44 -6.18 -15.08
N ILE A 44 -1.21 -7.21 -15.89
CA ILE A 44 -0.16 -8.21 -15.63
C ILE A 44 1.23 -7.55 -15.64
N ILE A 45 1.52 -6.72 -16.65
CA ILE A 45 2.75 -5.93 -16.72
C ILE A 45 2.85 -5.01 -15.49
N PHE A 46 1.77 -4.33 -15.13
CA PHE A 46 1.76 -3.48 -13.94
C PHE A 46 2.16 -4.26 -12.68
N TYR A 47 1.56 -5.42 -12.40
CA TYR A 47 1.92 -6.24 -11.24
C TYR A 47 3.36 -6.77 -11.31
N ALA A 48 3.84 -7.17 -12.50
CA ALA A 48 5.20 -7.66 -12.68
C ALA A 48 6.25 -6.57 -12.40
N PHE A 49 5.97 -5.33 -12.81
CA PHE A 49 6.91 -4.22 -12.69
C PHE A 49 6.68 -3.33 -11.46
N SER A 50 5.53 -3.38 -10.79
CA SER A 50 5.22 -2.55 -9.61
C SER A 50 6.15 -2.82 -8.43
N MET A 51 6.73 -4.01 -8.36
CA MET A 51 7.67 -4.38 -7.31
C MET A 51 8.95 -3.53 -7.33
N LEU A 52 9.41 -3.08 -8.51
CA LEU A 52 10.61 -2.25 -8.65
C LEU A 52 10.47 -0.86 -8.00
N PRO A 53 9.45 -0.04 -8.33
CA PRO A 53 9.24 1.25 -7.68
C PRO A 53 8.88 1.11 -6.20
N ILE A 54 8.13 0.06 -5.81
CA ILE A 54 7.86 -0.24 -4.40
C ILE A 54 9.17 -0.53 -3.65
N TRP A 55 10.04 -1.39 -4.19
CA TRP A 55 11.35 -1.69 -3.60
C TRP A 55 12.22 -0.43 -3.49
N TRP A 56 12.32 0.35 -4.58
CA TRP A 56 13.11 1.58 -4.61
C TRP A 56 12.62 2.59 -3.57
N SER A 57 11.31 2.75 -3.45
CA SER A 57 10.72 3.68 -2.49
C SER A 57 10.97 3.25 -1.04
N TYR A 58 10.85 1.96 -0.72
CA TYR A 58 11.21 1.45 0.60
C TYR A 58 12.70 1.64 0.89
N ARG A 59 13.57 1.34 -0.08
CA ARG A 59 15.02 1.54 0.06
C ARG A 59 15.36 3.01 0.34
N THR A 60 14.69 3.92 -0.36
CA THR A 60 14.80 5.37 -0.16
C THR A 60 14.38 5.79 1.25
N GLN A 61 13.24 5.30 1.75
CA GLN A 61 12.78 5.58 3.12
C GLN A 61 13.75 5.03 4.16
N TYR A 62 14.26 3.81 3.94
CA TYR A 62 15.24 3.17 4.81
C TYR A 62 16.54 3.97 4.91
N LEU A 63 17.05 4.49 3.78
CA LEU A 63 18.24 5.34 3.75
C LEU A 63 17.98 6.71 4.42
N PHE A 64 16.80 7.29 4.19
CA PHE A 64 16.41 8.54 4.85
C PHE A 64 16.31 8.39 6.38
N LEU A 65 15.89 7.23 6.85
CA LEU A 65 15.79 6.88 8.27
C LEU A 65 17.10 6.29 8.83
N GLU A 66 18.24 6.64 8.23
CA GLU A 66 19.58 6.28 8.72
C GLU A 66 19.80 4.77 8.89
N GLY A 67 19.11 3.95 8.10
CA GLY A 67 19.22 2.50 8.16
C GLY A 67 18.47 1.85 9.33
N ARG A 68 17.61 2.60 10.04
CA ARG A 68 16.72 2.07 11.09
C ARG A 68 15.62 1.20 10.49
N PHE A 69 15.92 -0.09 10.30
CA PHE A 69 15.04 -1.07 9.66
C PHE A 69 13.61 -1.09 10.23
N TRP A 70 13.47 -1.11 11.56
CA TRP A 70 12.18 -1.18 12.22
C TRP A 70 11.32 0.06 11.97
N VAL A 71 11.91 1.25 12.02
CA VAL A 71 11.19 2.50 11.76
C VAL A 71 10.73 2.56 10.31
N ALA A 72 11.61 2.21 9.36
CA ALA A 72 11.29 2.17 7.93
C ALA A 72 10.17 1.16 7.63
N SER A 73 10.23 -0.03 8.22
CA SER A 73 9.21 -1.07 8.05
C SER A 73 7.86 -0.63 8.62
N MET A 74 7.84 0.01 9.80
CA MET A 74 6.60 0.52 10.39
C MET A 74 5.98 1.64 9.54
N VAL A 75 6.79 2.54 8.99
CA VAL A 75 6.32 3.59 8.05
C VAL A 75 5.73 2.95 6.80
N GLN A 76 6.40 1.95 6.22
CA GLN A 76 5.88 1.24 5.05
C GLN A 76 4.57 0.52 5.35
N ILE A 77 4.48 -0.19 6.49
CA ILE A 77 3.25 -0.87 6.91
C ILE A 77 2.11 0.14 7.10
N MET A 78 2.38 1.30 7.70
CA MET A 78 1.38 2.36 7.85
C MET A 78 0.87 2.84 6.48
N ILE A 79 1.78 3.09 5.53
CA ILE A 79 1.40 3.49 4.16
C ILE A 79 0.57 2.39 3.50
N ILE A 80 0.99 1.13 3.58
CA ILE A 80 0.27 -0.02 3.02
C ILE A 80 -1.15 -0.09 3.56
N GLN A 81 -1.33 -0.01 4.88
CA GLN A 81 -2.63 -0.19 5.52
C GLN A 81 -3.60 0.95 5.21
N VAL A 82 -3.12 2.21 5.28
CA VAL A 82 -3.93 3.38 4.89
C VAL A 82 -4.31 3.30 3.41
N THR A 83 -3.36 2.94 2.56
CA THR A 83 -3.59 2.83 1.11
C THR A 83 -4.58 1.70 0.81
N TYR A 84 -4.45 0.56 1.47
CA TYR A 84 -5.37 -0.57 1.33
C TYR A 84 -6.80 -0.17 1.69
N MET A 85 -7.04 0.46 2.84
CA MET A 85 -8.39 0.90 3.20
C MET A 85 -9.00 1.84 2.15
N VAL A 86 -8.24 2.86 1.73
CA VAL A 86 -8.73 3.86 0.78
C VAL A 86 -9.03 3.19 -0.55
N ALA A 87 -8.12 2.35 -1.05
CA ALA A 87 -8.29 1.64 -2.31
C ALA A 87 -9.44 0.64 -2.26
N SER A 88 -9.60 -0.12 -1.18
CA SER A 88 -10.70 -1.07 -0.97
C SER A 88 -12.05 -0.37 -0.87
N TYR A 89 -12.11 0.78 -0.20
CA TYR A 89 -13.32 1.60 -0.15
C TYR A 89 -13.68 2.16 -1.54
N LEU A 90 -12.71 2.67 -2.30
CA LEU A 90 -12.94 3.19 -3.65
C LEU A 90 -13.26 2.07 -4.67
N GLY A 91 -12.66 0.90 -4.51
CA GLY A 91 -12.80 -0.25 -5.39
C GLY A 91 -14.10 -1.02 -5.18
N ALA A 92 -14.45 -1.30 -3.92
CA ALA A 92 -15.55 -2.20 -3.58
C ALA A 92 -16.57 -1.59 -2.60
N ARG A 93 -16.46 -0.30 -2.24
CA ARG A 93 -17.28 0.34 -1.19
C ARG A 93 -17.21 -0.38 0.16
N GLN A 94 -16.15 -1.15 0.38
CA GLN A 94 -15.96 -1.87 1.63
C GLN A 94 -15.57 -0.88 2.73
N MET A 95 -16.42 -0.72 3.73
CA MET A 95 -16.06 0.07 4.90
C MET A 95 -15.15 -0.74 5.82
N PRO A 96 -14.10 -0.11 6.38
CA PRO A 96 -13.26 -0.76 7.37
C PRO A 96 -14.09 -1.16 8.58
N SER A 97 -13.89 -2.38 9.06
CA SER A 97 -14.47 -2.84 10.31
C SER A 97 -13.82 -2.13 11.51
N LEU A 98 -14.50 -2.12 12.66
CA LEU A 98 -13.95 -1.58 13.91
C LEU A 98 -12.59 -2.22 14.27
N ARG A 99 -12.42 -3.51 13.98
CA ARG A 99 -11.18 -4.25 14.21
C ARG A 99 -10.03 -3.71 13.35
N GLU A 100 -10.28 -3.45 12.07
CA GLU A 100 -9.28 -2.88 11.16
C GLU A 100 -8.92 -1.45 11.59
N GLY A 101 -9.92 -0.66 11.97
CA GLY A 101 -9.74 0.69 12.56
C GLY A 101 -8.79 0.68 13.77
N ILE A 102 -8.98 -0.24 14.71
CA ILE A 102 -8.12 -0.39 15.88
C ILE A 102 -6.71 -0.84 15.47
N ALA A 103 -6.58 -1.78 14.54
CA ALA A 103 -5.28 -2.24 14.07
C ALA A 103 -4.44 -1.10 13.46
N LEU A 104 -5.06 -0.19 12.70
CA LEU A 104 -4.40 0.99 12.16
C LEU A 104 -3.93 1.95 13.26
N GLY A 105 -4.78 2.18 14.26
CA GLY A 105 -4.42 2.99 15.42
C GLY A 105 -3.20 2.44 16.15
N LEU A 106 -3.14 1.12 16.35
CA LEU A 106 -2.00 0.46 16.97
C LEU A 106 -0.72 0.56 16.13
N ILE A 107 -0.82 0.46 14.79
CA ILE A 107 0.31 0.64 13.89
C ILE A 107 0.83 2.08 13.96
N PHE A 108 -0.07 3.07 13.96
CA PHE A 108 0.30 4.48 14.08
C PHE A 108 1.03 4.76 15.40
N VAL A 109 0.52 4.24 16.52
CA VAL A 109 1.18 4.34 17.84
C VAL A 109 2.56 3.68 17.81
N SER A 110 2.68 2.51 17.16
CA SER A 110 3.96 1.80 17.02
C SER A 110 5.00 2.63 16.26
N VAL A 111 4.61 3.27 15.16
CA VAL A 111 5.47 4.20 14.40
C VAL A 111 5.96 5.35 15.29
N LEU A 112 5.07 5.96 16.08
CA LEU A 112 5.41 7.07 16.97
C LEU A 112 6.41 6.66 18.07
N ILE A 113 6.23 5.46 18.65
CA ILE A 113 7.14 4.93 19.68
C ILE A 113 8.51 4.61 19.06
N ALA A 114 8.53 3.95 17.90
CA ALA A 114 9.77 3.57 17.24
C ALA A 114 10.55 4.79 16.72
N GLY A 115 9.87 5.85 16.29
CA GLY A 115 10.53 7.09 15.86
C GLY A 115 11.21 7.88 16.99
N LYS A 116 10.84 7.63 18.26
CA LYS A 116 11.46 8.27 19.44
C LYS A 116 12.73 7.58 19.94
N ARG A 117 13.00 6.33 19.54
CA ARG A 117 14.20 5.55 19.90
C ARG A 117 15.18 5.58 18.75
#